data_AF-A0A509EKE8-F1
#
_entry.id   AF-A0A509EKE8-F1
#
_cell.length_a   1.000
_cell.length_b   1.000
_cell.length_c   1.000
_cell.angle_alpha   90.00
_cell.angle_beta   90.00
_cell.angle_gamma   90.00
#
_symmetry.space_group_name_H-M   'P 1'
#
loop_
_entity.id
_entity.type
_entity.pdbx_description
1 polymer ?
#
loop_
_entity_poly.entity_id
_entity_poly.type
_entity_poly.pdbx_seq_one_letter_code
_entity_poly.pdbx_strand_id
1 'polypeptide(L)'
;MPERRLDRARFAKCRAMMERGATPGERAAGAAAASRVAAAAGLSLGEALRLTDDASAHEAPIRSRPRGPAPAPRRPYPWQQPPLRDDPISVEEILAQKAANLARLKRKAARERTRLREACAEQDADRAALREAQAERDRLWAEGKS
;
A
#
# COMPACT_ATOMS: atom_id res chain seq x y z
N MET A 1 -10.47 20.25 -31.76
CA MET A 1 -9.00 20.20 -31.61
C MET A 1 -8.70 20.16 -30.12
N PRO A 2 -8.12 19.09 -29.56
CA PRO A 2 -7.81 19.06 -28.14
C PRO A 2 -6.74 20.12 -27.84
N GLU A 3 -6.98 20.96 -26.84
CA GLU A 3 -6.02 21.96 -26.37
C GLU A 3 -4.70 21.26 -26.01
N ARG A 4 -3.62 21.59 -26.73
CA ARG A 4 -2.29 21.04 -26.47
C ARG A 4 -1.68 21.73 -25.24
N ARG A 5 -2.20 21.40 -24.05
CA ARG A 5 -1.68 21.92 -22.79
C ARG A 5 -0.45 21.13 -22.35
N LEU A 6 0.52 21.83 -21.76
CA LEU A 6 1.70 21.21 -21.17
C LEU A 6 1.30 20.31 -19.99
N ASP A 7 1.67 19.03 -20.07
CA ASP A 7 1.59 18.11 -18.92
C ASP A 7 2.67 18.51 -17.90
N ARG A 8 2.27 19.36 -16.95
CA ARG A 8 3.17 19.96 -15.95
C ARG A 8 3.84 18.92 -15.06
N ALA A 9 3.12 17.87 -14.67
CA ALA A 9 3.66 16.84 -13.79
C ALA A 9 4.73 16.00 -14.50
N ARG A 10 4.46 15.62 -15.75
CA ARG A 10 5.42 14.89 -16.58
C ARG A 10 6.63 15.75 -16.92
N PHE A 11 6.42 17.02 -17.26
CA PHE A 11 7.51 17.96 -17.53
C PHE A 11 8.38 18.20 -16.28
N ALA A 12 7.78 18.37 -15.11
CA ALA A 12 8.50 18.53 -13.84
C ALA A 12 9.39 17.32 -13.51
N LYS A 13 8.91 16.10 -13.76
CA LYS A 13 9.71 14.88 -13.58
C LYS A 13 10.91 14.83 -14.54
N CYS A 14 10.71 15.18 -15.81
CA CYS A 14 11.80 15.22 -16.78
C CYS A 14 12.81 16.33 -16.46
N ARG A 15 12.35 17.50 -16.02
CA ARG A 15 13.19 18.61 -15.55
C ARG A 15 14.03 18.19 -14.33
N ALA A 16 13.44 17.52 -13.35
CA ALA A 16 14.16 17.02 -12.18
C ALA A 16 15.28 16.04 -12.56
N MET A 17 15.05 15.15 -13.54
CA MET A 17 16.05 14.22 -14.06
C MET A 17 17.14 14.94 -14.87
N MET A 18 16.76 15.96 -15.64
CA MET A 18 17.69 16.83 -16.38
C MET A 18 18.66 17.57 -15.45
N GLU A 19 18.16 18.11 -14.34
CA GLU A 19 18.95 18.91 -13.39
C GLU A 19 19.75 18.05 -12.40
N ARG A 20 19.14 16.97 -11.88
CA ARG A 20 19.68 16.18 -10.75
C ARG A 20 19.95 14.71 -11.08
N GLY A 21 19.98 14.35 -12.36
CA GLY A 21 20.37 13.01 -12.80
C GLY A 21 21.77 12.65 -12.27
N ALA A 22 21.91 11.43 -11.74
CA ALA A 22 23.12 10.95 -11.08
C ALA A 22 24.28 10.82 -12.08
N THR A 23 23.98 10.46 -13.33
CA THR A 23 24.97 10.35 -14.40
C THR A 23 24.77 11.40 -15.50
N PRO A 24 25.81 11.73 -16.29
CA PRO A 24 25.66 12.58 -17.47
C PRO A 24 24.62 12.04 -18.47
N GLY A 25 24.57 10.71 -18.64
CA GLY A 25 23.59 10.04 -19.50
C GLY A 25 22.15 10.22 -19.02
N GLU A 26 21.91 10.17 -17.71
CA GLU A 26 20.59 10.44 -17.13
C GLU A 26 20.16 11.90 -17.33
N ARG A 27 21.08 12.87 -17.15
CA ARG A 27 20.75 14.29 -17.38
C ARG A 27 20.43 14.55 -18.85
N ALA A 28 21.21 13.99 -19.78
CA ALA A 28 20.95 14.09 -21.21
C ALA A 28 19.60 13.43 -21.61
N ALA A 29 19.28 12.26 -21.05
CA ALA A 29 18.00 11.59 -21.25
C ALA A 29 16.84 12.42 -20.67
N GLY A 30 17.02 13.03 -19.50
CA GLY A 30 16.08 13.97 -18.89
C GLY A 30 15.81 15.18 -19.77
N ALA A 31 16.86 15.80 -20.33
CA ALA A 31 16.75 16.93 -21.25
C ALA A 31 15.98 16.54 -22.53
N ALA A 32 16.33 15.40 -23.14
CA ALA A 32 15.64 14.92 -24.33
C ALA A 32 14.17 14.59 -24.07
N ALA A 33 13.85 14.02 -22.91
CA ALA A 33 12.47 13.75 -22.51
C ALA A 33 11.67 15.03 -22.23
N ALA A 34 12.27 16.00 -21.54
CA ALA A 34 11.66 17.31 -21.29
C ALA A 34 11.33 18.03 -22.60
N SER A 35 12.27 18.02 -23.56
CA SER A 35 12.06 18.60 -24.90
C SER A 35 10.89 17.96 -25.64
N ARG A 36 10.73 16.62 -25.57
CA ARG A 36 9.58 15.94 -26.21
C ARG A 36 8.24 16.30 -25.56
N VAL A 37 8.21 16.45 -24.23
CA VAL A 37 6.99 16.84 -23.51
C VAL A 37 6.62 18.29 -23.82
N ALA A 38 7.59 19.20 -23.88
CA ALA A 38 7.37 20.58 -24.32
C ALA A 38 6.86 20.64 -25.77
N ALA A 39 7.49 19.91 -26.68
CA ALA A 39 7.11 19.88 -28.10
C ALA A 39 5.69 19.33 -28.31
N ALA A 40 5.25 18.35 -27.52
CA ALA A 40 3.88 17.85 -27.57
C ALA A 40 2.84 18.94 -27.22
N ALA A 41 3.21 19.92 -26.40
CA ALA A 41 2.42 21.10 -26.07
C ALA A 41 2.64 22.28 -27.04
N GLY A 42 3.45 22.09 -28.09
CA GLY A 42 3.80 23.16 -29.04
C GLY A 42 4.78 24.20 -28.50
N LEU A 43 5.50 23.88 -27.42
CA LEU A 43 6.47 24.77 -26.79
C LEU A 43 7.90 24.29 -27.05
N SER A 44 8.83 25.23 -27.14
CA SER A 44 10.26 24.94 -26.98
C SER A 44 10.57 24.59 -25.52
N LEU A 45 11.70 23.90 -25.30
CA LEU A 45 12.17 23.59 -23.94
C LEU A 45 12.33 24.86 -23.10
N GLY A 46 12.87 25.94 -23.68
CA GLY A 46 13.07 27.21 -22.98
C GLY A 46 11.76 27.90 -22.60
N GLU A 47 10.76 27.88 -23.48
CA GLU A 47 9.42 28.43 -23.17
C GLU A 47 8.72 27.63 -22.07
N ALA A 48 8.82 26.30 -22.12
CA ALA A 48 8.26 25.44 -21.08
C ALA A 48 8.94 25.67 -19.72
N LEU A 49 10.26 25.90 -19.69
CA LEU A 49 10.98 26.26 -18.46
C LEU A 49 10.48 27.58 -17.87
N ARG A 50 10.45 28.65 -18.68
CA ARG A 50 9.92 29.96 -18.24
C ARG A 50 8.50 29.87 -17.72
N LEU A 51 7.62 29.17 -18.45
CA LEU A 51 6.23 28.96 -18.03
C LEU A 51 6.13 28.28 -16.65
N THR A 52 7.02 27.32 -16.35
CA THR A 52 7.07 26.66 -15.04
C THR A 52 7.71 27.52 -13.95
N ASP A 53 8.70 28.33 -14.28
CA ASP A 53 9.36 29.24 -13.33
C ASP A 53 8.43 30.39 -12.95
N ASP A 54 7.70 30.98 -13.91
CA ASP A 54 6.69 32.02 -13.68
C ASP A 54 5.52 31.50 -12.84
N ALA A 55 5.07 30.26 -13.11
CA ALA A 55 4.05 29.61 -12.29
C ALA A 55 4.54 29.36 -10.86
N SER A 56 5.82 29.04 -10.67
CA SER A 56 6.43 28.86 -9.34
C SER A 56 6.63 30.19 -8.61
N ALA A 57 6.83 31.29 -9.34
CA ALA A 57 6.96 32.63 -8.78
C ALA A 57 5.60 33.24 -8.35
N HIS A 58 4.50 32.81 -8.96
CA HIS A 58 3.13 33.21 -8.57
C HIS A 58 2.53 32.34 -7.46
N GLU A 59 3.14 31.20 -7.15
CA GLU A 59 2.84 30.45 -5.94
C GLU A 59 3.46 31.21 -4.76
N ALA A 60 2.61 31.94 -4.01
CA ALA A 60 2.99 32.77 -2.87
C ALA A 60 4.09 32.11 -2.02
N PRO A 61 5.05 32.89 -1.46
CA PRO A 61 6.16 32.32 -0.71
C PRO A 61 5.59 31.36 0.31
N ILE A 62 5.94 30.08 0.15
CA ILE A 62 5.56 29.01 1.07
C ILE A 62 5.89 29.55 2.45
N ARG A 63 4.86 29.95 3.21
CA ARG A 63 5.03 30.46 4.57
C ARG A 63 5.96 29.49 5.24
N SER A 64 7.12 29.99 5.66
CA SER A 64 8.16 29.24 6.32
C SER A 64 7.50 28.39 7.39
N ARG A 65 7.26 27.11 7.06
CA ARG A 65 6.71 26.17 8.04
C ARG A 65 7.68 26.25 9.21
N PRO A 66 7.19 26.43 10.46
CA PRO A 66 8.07 26.37 11.60
C PRO A 66 8.88 25.09 11.45
N ARG A 67 10.21 25.22 11.52
CA ARG A 67 11.14 24.13 11.31
C ARG A 67 10.68 23.01 12.24
N GLY A 68 10.04 21.99 11.65
CA GLY A 68 9.59 20.83 12.41
C GLY A 68 10.78 20.23 13.14
N PRO A 69 10.54 19.43 14.19
CA PRO A 69 11.61 18.71 14.85
C PRO A 69 12.47 18.02 13.79
N ALA A 70 13.79 18.08 13.98
CA ALA A 70 14.72 17.46 13.05
C ALA A 70 14.26 16.02 12.74
N PRO A 71 14.30 15.59 11.46
CA PRO A 71 13.90 14.24 11.11
C PRO A 71 14.67 13.25 11.99
N ALA A 72 13.94 12.30 12.60
CA ALA A 72 14.55 11.30 13.45
C ALA A 72 15.73 10.64 12.71
N PRO A 73 16.84 10.35 13.40
CA PRO A 73 17.98 9.71 12.77
C PRO A 73 17.51 8.44 12.06
N ARG A 74 18.01 8.23 10.84
CA ARG A 74 17.71 7.02 10.08
C ARG A 74 18.11 5.82 10.94
N ARG A 75 17.19 4.86 11.12
CA ARG A 75 17.52 3.61 11.81
C ARG A 75 18.70 2.96 11.07
N PRO A 76 19.71 2.47 11.80
CA PRO A 76 20.82 1.75 11.18
C PRO A 76 20.27 0.55 10.41
N TYR A 77 20.86 0.30 9.24
CA TYR A 77 20.50 -0.85 8.44
C TYR A 77 20.74 -2.16 9.23
N PRO A 78 20.01 -3.24 8.96
CA PRO A 78 20.14 -4.48 9.74
C PRO A 78 21.57 -5.03 9.84
N TRP A 79 22.40 -4.86 8.80
CA TRP A 79 23.80 -5.29 8.78
C TRP A 79 24.77 -4.33 9.52
N GLN A 80 24.30 -3.14 9.91
CA GLN A 80 25.06 -2.19 10.74
C GLN A 80 24.74 -2.36 12.23
N GLN A 81 23.70 -3.11 12.55
CA GLN A 81 23.37 -3.41 13.93
C GLN A 81 24.29 -4.53 14.42
N PRO A 82 24.92 -4.37 15.59
CA PRO A 82 25.66 -5.47 16.18
C PRO A 82 24.71 -6.67 16.38
N PRO A 83 25.22 -7.90 16.24
CA PRO A 83 24.42 -9.07 16.54
C PRO A 83 23.88 -8.97 17.97
N LEU A 84 22.62 -9.39 18.17
CA LEU A 84 21.98 -9.28 19.50
C LEU A 84 22.68 -10.14 20.56
N ARG A 85 23.46 -11.13 20.13
CA ARG A 85 24.16 -12.09 20.98
C ARG A 85 25.45 -12.48 20.30
N ASP A 86 26.52 -12.59 21.08
CA ASP A 86 27.83 -13.04 20.61
C ASP A 86 27.96 -14.56 20.64
N ASP A 87 27.11 -15.24 21.43
CA ASP A 87 27.10 -16.69 21.58
C ASP A 87 26.21 -17.37 20.51
N PRO A 88 26.65 -18.52 19.95
CA PRO A 88 25.83 -19.29 19.04
C PRO A 88 24.66 -19.93 19.78
N ILE A 89 23.48 -19.93 19.15
CA ILE A 89 22.27 -20.55 19.71
C ILE A 89 22.51 -22.05 19.88
N SER A 90 22.21 -22.58 21.07
CA SER A 90 22.35 -24.00 21.36
C SER A 90 21.27 -24.84 20.65
N VAL A 91 21.57 -26.12 20.43
CA VAL A 91 20.60 -27.05 19.83
C VAL A 91 19.37 -27.21 20.74
N GLU A 92 19.57 -27.25 22.05
CA GLU A 92 18.48 -27.34 23.04
C GLU A 92 17.55 -26.13 22.97
N GLU A 93 18.10 -24.92 22.81
CA GLU A 93 17.32 -23.69 22.64
C GLU A 93 16.51 -23.71 21.35
N ILE A 94 17.10 -24.19 20.24
CA ILE A 94 16.37 -24.39 18.97
C ILE A 94 15.21 -25.36 19.15
N LEU A 95 15.42 -26.47 19.86
CA LEU A 95 14.38 -27.46 20.11
C LEU A 95 13.26 -26.89 21.00
N ALA A 96 13.62 -26.16 22.07
CA ALA A 96 12.67 -25.48 22.93
C ALA A 96 11.83 -24.45 22.15
N GLN A 97 12.46 -23.65 21.29
CA GLN A 97 11.80 -22.66 20.45
C GLN A 97 10.84 -23.33 19.44
N LYS A 98 11.23 -24.47 18.85
CA LYS A 98 10.36 -25.26 17.98
C LYS A 98 9.17 -25.83 18.75
N ALA A 99 9.38 -26.39 19.92
CA ALA A 99 8.31 -26.93 20.77
C ALA A 99 7.31 -25.84 21.17
N ALA A 100 7.79 -24.67 21.58
CA ALA A 100 6.96 -23.51 21.92
C ALA A 100 6.14 -23.03 20.71
N ASN A 101 6.74 -22.99 19.52
CA ASN A 101 6.04 -22.64 18.28
C ASN A 101 4.94 -23.66 17.93
N LEU A 102 5.22 -24.96 18.03
CA LEU A 102 4.23 -26.01 17.80
C LEU A 102 3.08 -25.92 18.81
N ALA A 103 3.37 -25.68 20.09
CA ALA A 103 2.35 -25.49 21.12
C ALA A 103 1.46 -24.27 20.81
N ARG A 104 2.06 -23.15 20.36
CA ARG A 104 1.32 -21.97 19.93
C ARG A 104 0.40 -22.26 18.75
N LEU A 105 0.89 -22.97 17.73
CA LEU A 105 0.10 -23.37 16.56
C LEU A 105 -1.05 -24.30 16.95
N LYS A 106 -0.81 -25.28 17.81
CA LYS A 106 -1.85 -26.17 18.35
C LYS A 106 -2.95 -25.39 19.08
N ARG A 107 -2.57 -24.44 19.95
CA ARG A 107 -3.54 -23.56 20.63
C ARG A 107 -4.36 -22.74 19.65
N LYS A 108 -3.72 -22.18 18.62
CA LYS A 108 -4.43 -21.43 17.56
C LYS A 108 -5.43 -22.32 16.83
N ALA A 109 -5.00 -23.51 16.40
CA ALA A 109 -5.87 -24.46 15.71
C ALA A 109 -7.05 -24.93 16.57
N ALA A 110 -6.83 -25.14 17.87
CA ALA A 110 -7.92 -25.49 18.79
C ALA A 110 -8.98 -24.39 18.89
N ARG A 111 -8.55 -23.12 18.98
CA ARG A 111 -9.47 -21.97 18.99
C ARG A 111 -10.29 -21.86 17.71
N GLU A 112 -9.63 -22.04 16.56
CA GLU A 112 -10.32 -22.03 15.26
C GLU A 112 -11.31 -23.19 15.13
N ARG A 113 -10.96 -24.39 15.61
CA ARG A 113 -11.90 -25.52 15.63
C ARG A 113 -13.13 -25.24 16.48
N THR A 114 -12.98 -24.58 17.62
CA THR A 114 -14.12 -24.18 18.46
C THR A 114 -15.00 -23.17 17.71
N ARG A 115 -14.41 -22.12 17.12
CA ARG A 115 -15.14 -21.12 16.32
C ARG A 115 -15.92 -21.74 15.15
N LEU A 116 -15.29 -22.66 14.41
CA LEU A 116 -15.94 -23.34 13.30
C LEU A 116 -17.11 -24.21 13.76
N ARG A 117 -16.99 -24.87 14.92
CA ARG A 117 -18.10 -25.64 15.50
C ARG A 117 -19.27 -24.76 15.88
N GLU A 118 -19.00 -23.61 16.49
CA GLU A 118 -20.04 -22.62 16.84
C GLU A 118 -20.75 -22.12 15.59
N ALA A 119 -19.99 -21.75 14.54
CA ALA A 119 -20.56 -21.30 13.27
C ALA A 119 -21.39 -22.39 12.56
N CYS A 120 -20.95 -23.66 12.60
CA CYS A 120 -21.75 -24.76 12.08
C CYS A 120 -23.03 -24.97 12.88
N ALA A 121 -22.98 -24.88 14.22
CA ALA A 121 -24.15 -25.02 15.06
C ALA A 121 -25.19 -23.91 14.80
N GLU A 122 -24.75 -22.68 14.58
CA GLU A 122 -25.61 -21.56 14.19
C GLU A 122 -26.28 -21.80 12.84
N GLN A 123 -25.51 -22.22 11.82
CA GLN A 123 -26.07 -22.56 10.51
C GLN A 123 -27.09 -23.70 10.58
N ASP A 124 -26.85 -24.72 11.41
CA ASP A 124 -27.77 -25.83 11.58
C ASP A 124 -29.06 -25.39 12.28
N ALA A 125 -28.99 -24.46 13.24
CA ALA A 125 -30.16 -23.86 13.88
C ALA A 125 -30.98 -23.04 12.88
N ASP A 126 -30.35 -22.19 12.07
CA ASP A 126 -31.02 -21.42 11.02
C ASP A 126 -31.72 -22.33 10.00
N ARG A 127 -31.04 -23.39 9.56
CA ARG A 127 -31.60 -24.39 8.66
C ARG A 127 -32.76 -25.17 9.29
N ALA A 128 -32.75 -25.37 10.60
CA ALA A 128 -33.87 -25.99 11.30
C ALA A 128 -35.09 -25.05 11.32
N ALA A 129 -34.90 -23.77 11.67
CA ALA A 129 -35.96 -22.78 11.67
C ALA A 129 -36.60 -22.60 10.28
N LEU A 130 -35.80 -22.59 9.21
CA LEU A 130 -36.32 -22.53 7.84
C LEU A 130 -37.16 -23.77 7.48
N ARG A 131 -36.75 -24.96 7.93
CA ARG A 131 -37.52 -26.20 7.71
C ARG A 131 -38.85 -26.19 8.47
N GLU A 132 -38.87 -25.68 9.70
CA GLU A 132 -40.09 -25.53 10.49
C GLU A 132 -41.06 -24.54 9.84
N ALA A 133 -40.57 -23.37 9.43
CA ALA A 133 -41.38 -22.37 8.72
C ALA A 133 -41.91 -22.89 7.37
N GLN A 134 -41.13 -23.71 6.66
CA GLN A 134 -41.61 -24.39 5.45
C GLN A 134 -42.72 -25.38 5.79
N ALA A 135 -42.54 -26.22 6.82
CA ALA A 135 -43.55 -27.19 7.23
C ALA A 135 -44.86 -26.54 7.69
N GLU A 136 -44.81 -25.35 8.30
CA GLU A 136 -46.00 -24.56 8.61
C GLU A 136 -46.71 -24.05 7.36
N ARG A 137 -45.97 -23.49 6.40
CA ARG A 137 -46.54 -23.05 5.12
C ARG A 137 -47.17 -24.21 4.35
N ASP A 138 -46.51 -25.37 4.34
CA ASP A 138 -47.02 -26.56 3.67
C ASP A 138 -48.32 -27.06 4.32
N ARG A 139 -48.42 -27.01 5.66
CA ARG A 139 -49.66 -27.32 6.40
C ARG A 139 -50.79 -26.36 6.03
N LEU A 140 -50.54 -25.05 6.10
CA LEU A 140 -51.54 -24.03 5.74
C LEU A 140 -51.99 -24.14 4.28
N TRP A 141 -51.07 -24.47 3.38
CA TRP A 141 -51.39 -24.69 1.97
C TRP A 141 -52.24 -25.95 1.74
N ALA A 142 -51.97 -27.02 2.48
CA ALA A 142 -52.77 -28.25 2.43
C ALA A 142 -54.19 -28.02 2.97
N GLU A 143 -54.33 -27.27 4.06
CA GLU A 143 -55.63 -26.91 4.65
C GLU A 143 -56.45 -25.97 3.74
N GLY A 144 -55.81 -25.00 3.09
CA GLY A 144 -56.48 -24.10 2.14
C GLY A 144 -56.83 -24.72 0.78
N LYS A 145 -56.45 -25.98 0.54
CA LYS A 145 -56.80 -26.76 -0.66
C LYS A 145 -57.94 -27.75 -0.44
N SER A 146 -58.41 -27.92 0.80
CA SER A 146 -59.65 -28.64 1.12
C SER A 146 -60.87 -27.74 0.98
#